data_AF-A0A0Q5MZV0-F1
#
_entry.id   AF-A0A0Q5MZV0-F1
#
_cell.length_a   1.000
_cell.length_b   1.000
_cell.length_c   1.000
_cell.angle_alpha   90.00
_cell.angle_beta   90.00
_cell.angle_gamma   90.00
#
_symmetry.space_group_name_H-M   'P 1'
#
loop_
_entity.id
_entity.type
_entity.pdbx_description
1 polymer ?
#
loop_
_entity_poly.entity_id
_entity_poly.type
_entity_poly.pdbx_seq_one_letter_code
_entity_poly.pdbx_strand_id
1 'polypeptide(L)'
;MAGYFELVDAPDGGYRVKLIDGNGTLMAISVTFPTKRAAAAGVAKAREIAGTGLIRDLSESQDSEPLKQPPVRQHVKTPKNIGVLGSGRPTGATGLKRARTHY
;
A
#
# COMPACT_ATOMS: atom_id res chain seq x y z
N MET A 1 4.52 -9.45 23.75
CA MET A 1 3.98 -10.80 24.00
C MET A 1 3.21 -11.24 22.76
N ALA A 2 3.19 -12.53 22.40
CA ALA A 2 2.36 -13.00 21.28
C ALA A 2 0.88 -12.99 21.67
N GLY A 3 0.00 -12.67 20.73
CA GLY A 3 -1.45 -12.81 20.92
C GLY A 3 -1.87 -14.28 21.04
N TYR A 4 -3.09 -14.52 21.52
CA TYR A 4 -3.65 -15.84 21.76
C TYR A 4 -5.10 -15.95 21.31
N PHE A 5 -5.56 -17.19 21.12
CA PHE A 5 -6.94 -17.50 20.78
C PHE A 5 -7.67 -18.01 22.02
N GLU A 6 -8.86 -17.50 22.30
CA GLU A 6 -9.74 -17.98 23.36
C GLU A 6 -10.97 -18.64 22.77
N LEU A 7 -11.38 -19.79 23.32
CA LEU A 7 -12.64 -20.44 22.98
C LEU A 7 -13.71 -20.04 23.99
N VAL A 8 -14.81 -19.45 23.52
CA VAL A 8 -15.91 -18.99 24.36
C VAL A 8 -17.22 -19.60 23.91
N ASP A 9 -18.16 -19.77 24.83
CA ASP A 9 -19.51 -20.19 24.50
C ASP A 9 -20.27 -19.04 23.81
N ALA A 10 -21.06 -19.39 22.79
CA ALA A 10 -21.90 -18.44 22.07
C ALA A 10 -23.28 -18.33 22.76
N PRO A 11 -23.88 -17.14 22.83
CA PRO A 11 -25.17 -16.94 23.49
C PRO A 11 -26.33 -17.67 22.80
N ASP A 12 -26.18 -17.97 21.51
CA ASP A 12 -27.10 -18.71 20.64
C ASP A 12 -26.92 -20.24 20.70
N GLY A 13 -25.99 -20.73 21.53
CA GLY A 13 -25.56 -22.12 21.55
C GLY A 13 -24.45 -22.38 20.53
N GLY A 14 -23.42 -23.11 20.96
CA GLY A 14 -22.20 -23.33 20.19
C GLY A 14 -21.01 -22.54 20.75
N TYR A 15 -19.99 -22.34 19.92
CA TYR A 15 -18.68 -21.85 20.35
C TYR A 15 -18.15 -20.79 19.40
N ARG A 16 -17.58 -19.71 19.94
CA ARG A 16 -16.85 -18.70 19.18
C ARG A 16 -15.39 -18.68 19.61
N VAL A 17 -14.55 -18.16 18.74
CA VAL A 17 -13.13 -17.95 19.00
C VAL A 17 -12.86 -16.46 19.03
N LYS A 18 -12.20 -15.98 20.07
CA LYS A 18 -11.67 -14.62 20.15
C LYS A 18 -10.18 -14.63 19.86
N LEU A 19 -9.70 -13.65 19.12
CA LEU A 19 -8.28 -13.36 18.97
C LEU A 19 -7.94 -12.17 19.86
N ILE A 20 -7.00 -12.37 20.78
CA ILE A 20 -6.53 -11.36 21.72
C ILE A 20 -5.09 -10.99 21.37
N ASP A 21 -4.77 -9.70 21.35
CA ASP A 21 -3.39 -9.23 21.13
C ASP A 21 -2.50 -9.46 22.35
N GLY A 22 -1.20 -9.15 22.22
CA GLY A 22 -0.24 -9.30 23.32
C GLY A 22 -0.48 -8.40 24.54
N ASN A 23 -1.40 -7.43 24.44
CA ASN A 23 -1.77 -6.48 25.48
C ASN A 23 -3.13 -6.82 26.12
N GLY A 24 -3.82 -7.86 25.66
CA GLY A 24 -5.14 -8.22 26.15
C GLY A 24 -6.31 -7.57 25.37
N THR A 25 -6.04 -6.91 24.25
CA THR A 25 -7.07 -6.26 23.42
C THR A 25 -7.72 -7.26 22.48
N LEU A 26 -9.05 -7.24 22.41
CA LEU A 26 -9.80 -8.04 21.44
C LEU A 26 -9.57 -7.53 20.01
N MET A 27 -9.07 -8.41 19.13
CA MET A 27 -8.82 -8.10 17.72
C MET A 27 -9.92 -8.63 16.79
N ALA A 28 -10.43 -9.84 17.06
CA ALA A 28 -11.43 -10.48 16.21
C ALA A 28 -12.28 -11.47 16.99
N ILE A 29 -13.51 -11.68 16.52
CA ILE A 29 -14.40 -12.76 16.96
C ILE A 29 -14.80 -13.57 15.74
N SER A 30 -14.71 -14.90 15.82
CA SER A 30 -15.16 -15.79 14.76
C SER A 30 -16.68 -15.87 14.68
N VAL A 31 -17.17 -16.48 13.61
CA VAL A 31 -18.53 -17.04 13.54
C VAL A 31 -18.80 -18.03 14.68
N THR A 32 -20.07 -18.30 14.96
CA THR A 32 -20.48 -19.39 15.85
C THR A 32 -20.22 -20.74 15.18
N PHE A 33 -19.44 -21.59 15.84
CA PHE A 33 -19.23 -22.98 15.49
C PHE A 33 -20.15 -23.90 16.31
N PRO A 34 -20.65 -25.00 15.74
CA PRO A 34 -21.52 -25.92 16.47
C PRO A 34 -20.78 -26.74 17.54
N THR A 35 -19.47 -26.97 17.38
CA THR A 35 -18.66 -27.79 18.31
C THR A 35 -17.29 -27.19 18.58
N LYS A 36 -16.70 -27.52 19.74
CA LYS A 36 -15.32 -27.12 20.10
C LYS A 36 -14.29 -27.58 19.07
N ARG A 37 -14.47 -28.78 18.50
CA ARG A 37 -13.58 -29.34 17.48
C ARG A 37 -13.66 -28.53 16.17
N ALA A 38 -14.84 -28.09 15.77
CA ALA A 38 -15.00 -27.22 14.61
C ALA A 38 -14.32 -25.86 14.82
N ALA A 39 -14.44 -25.28 16.01
CA ALA A 39 -13.74 -24.05 16.37
C ALA A 39 -12.21 -24.21 16.34
N ALA A 40 -11.67 -25.31 16.89
CA ALA A 40 -10.24 -25.60 16.84
C ALA A 40 -9.72 -25.79 15.41
N ALA A 41 -10.51 -26.46 14.54
CA ALA A 41 -10.18 -26.57 13.12
C ALA A 41 -10.20 -25.20 12.42
N GLY A 42 -11.12 -24.31 12.80
CA GLY A 42 -11.14 -22.92 12.34
C GLY A 42 -9.87 -22.15 12.74
N VAL A 43 -9.39 -22.32 13.97
CA VAL A 43 -8.14 -21.71 14.43
C VAL A 43 -6.94 -22.22 13.63
N ALA A 44 -6.87 -23.53 13.34
CA ALA A 44 -5.79 -24.09 12.54
C ALA A 44 -5.71 -23.42 11.15
N LYS A 45 -6.87 -23.27 10.49
CA LYS A 45 -6.97 -22.55 9.21
C LYS A 45 -6.62 -21.07 9.34
N ALA A 46 -7.08 -20.41 10.39
CA ALA A 46 -6.75 -19.01 10.63
C ALA A 46 -5.24 -18.80 10.79
N ARG A 47 -4.54 -19.70 11.48
CA ARG A 47 -3.09 -19.65 11.65
C ARG A 47 -2.32 -19.83 10.34
N GLU A 48 -2.83 -20.68 9.45
CA GLU A 48 -2.24 -20.89 8.12
C GLU A 48 -2.25 -19.60 7.29
N ILE A 49 -3.33 -18.81 7.37
CA ILE A 49 -3.50 -17.60 6.54
C ILE A 49 -3.11 -16.30 7.23
N ALA A 50 -3.01 -16.25 8.57
CA ALA A 50 -2.87 -15.00 9.31
C ALA A 50 -1.61 -14.19 8.98
N GLY A 51 -0.53 -14.85 8.54
CA GLY A 51 0.73 -14.18 8.18
C GLY A 51 0.83 -13.72 6.73
N THR A 52 0.03 -14.28 5.82
CA THR A 52 0.19 -14.12 4.36
C THR A 52 -1.10 -13.76 3.63
N GLY A 53 -2.24 -13.75 4.33
CA GLY A 53 -3.54 -13.47 3.76
C GLY A 53 -3.61 -12.07 3.16
N LEU A 54 -4.02 -11.98 1.90
CA LEU A 54 -4.27 -10.70 1.24
C LEU A 54 -5.54 -10.06 1.80
N ILE A 55 -5.47 -8.76 2.08
CA ILE A 55 -6.64 -7.97 2.47
C ILE A 55 -7.46 -7.66 1.22
N ARG A 56 -8.74 -8.02 1.25
CA ARG A 56 -9.73 -7.59 0.25
C ARG A 56 -10.70 -6.64 0.91
N ASP A 57 -10.67 -5.38 0.50
CA ASP A 57 -11.62 -4.38 0.93
C ASP A 57 -12.91 -4.53 0.11
N LEU A 58 -14.02 -4.77 0.81
CA LEU A 58 -15.37 -4.88 0.24
C LEU A 58 -16.31 -3.86 0.88
N SER A 59 -15.76 -2.79 1.47
CA SER A 59 -16.56 -1.68 1.99
C SER A 59 -17.35 -1.03 0.86
N GLU A 60 -18.64 -0.79 1.09
CA GLU A 60 -19.45 0.00 0.15
C GLU A 60 -19.01 1.45 0.28
N SER A 61 -18.21 1.92 -0.67
CA SER A 61 -17.74 3.30 -0.74
C SER A 61 -18.91 4.26 -1.01
N GLN A 62 -19.61 4.70 0.02
CA GLN A 62 -20.30 6.00 -0.08
C GLN A 62 -19.42 7.15 0.42
N ASP A 63 -18.43 6.89 1.28
CA ASP A 63 -17.48 7.91 1.73
C ASP A 63 -16.11 7.29 2.08
N SER A 64 -15.26 7.05 1.08
CA SER A 64 -13.88 6.64 1.35
C SER A 64 -12.88 7.45 0.52
N GLU A 65 -12.36 8.50 1.13
CA GLU A 65 -11.06 9.08 0.75
C GLU A 65 -10.02 7.94 0.74
N PRO A 66 -9.26 7.76 -0.35
CA PRO A 66 -8.35 6.63 -0.47
C PRO A 66 -7.26 6.72 0.59
N LEU A 67 -7.07 5.63 1.35
CA LEU A 67 -5.91 5.45 2.23
C LEU A 67 -4.63 5.57 1.39
N LYS A 68 -4.02 6.77 1.37
CA LYS A 68 -2.77 7.04 0.66
C LYS A 68 -1.67 6.16 1.26
N GLN A 69 -1.30 5.11 0.54
CA GLN A 69 -0.08 4.38 0.86
C GLN A 69 1.12 5.35 0.72
N PRO A 70 2.04 5.39 1.69
CA PRO A 70 3.26 6.16 1.52
C PRO A 70 4.06 5.58 0.35
N PRO A 71 4.65 6.42 -0.51
CA PRO A 71 5.29 5.94 -1.73
C PRO A 71 6.50 5.06 -1.38
N VAL A 72 6.43 3.78 -1.75
CA VAL A 72 7.58 2.89 -1.80
C VAL A 72 8.53 3.48 -2.85
N ARG A 73 9.65 4.07 -2.42
CA ARG A 73 10.71 4.58 -3.32
C ARG A 73 11.27 3.42 -4.15
N GLN A 74 10.75 3.23 -5.36
CA GLN A 74 11.42 2.40 -6.36
C GLN A 74 12.65 3.14 -6.87
N HIS A 75 13.83 2.59 -6.57
CA HIS A 75 15.10 3.09 -7.06
C HIS A 75 15.25 2.69 -8.54
N VAL A 76 14.67 3.47 -9.45
CA VAL A 76 14.88 3.28 -10.89
C VAL A 76 16.27 3.83 -11.24
N LYS A 77 17.19 2.94 -11.60
CA LYS A 77 18.49 3.31 -12.17
C LYS A 77 18.27 3.89 -13.57
N THR A 78 18.45 5.20 -13.73
CA THR A 78 18.38 5.86 -15.03
C THR A 78 19.61 5.49 -15.87
N PRO A 79 19.47 4.99 -17.12
CA PRO A 79 20.61 4.85 -18.02
C PRO A 79 21.00 6.24 -18.56
N LYS A 80 22.32 6.51 -18.58
CA LYS A 80 22.94 7.75 -19.05
C LYS A 80 22.99 7.75 -20.58
N ASN A 81 22.09 8.46 -21.25
CA ASN A 81 22.19 8.70 -22.69
C ASN A 81 23.22 9.81 -22.96
N ILE A 82 24.36 9.45 -23.55
CA ILE A 82 25.36 10.38 -24.07
C ILE A 82 24.93 10.72 -25.51
N GLY A 83 24.35 11.92 -25.68
CA GLY A 83 23.90 12.45 -26.96
C GLY A 83 24.73 13.66 -27.39
N VAL A 84 25.71 13.39 -28.25
CA VAL A 84 26.43 14.21 -29.25
C VAL A 84 26.14 15.72 -29.31
N LEU A 85 27.23 16.49 -29.15
CA LEU A 85 27.35 17.94 -29.31
C LEU A 85 27.38 18.31 -30.81
N GLY A 86 26.32 18.94 -31.32
CA GLY A 86 26.24 19.49 -32.68
C GLY A 86 26.08 21.01 -32.66
N SER A 87 27.16 21.73 -32.94
CA SER A 87 27.24 23.20 -33.00
C SER A 87 26.72 23.75 -34.33
N GLY A 88 25.76 24.70 -34.29
CA GLY A 88 25.27 25.40 -35.48
C GLY A 88 24.62 26.76 -35.20
N ARG A 89 25.43 27.83 -35.30
CA ARG A 89 25.17 29.28 -35.56
C ARG A 89 23.89 29.97 -35.03
N PRO A 90 24.02 31.08 -34.27
CA PRO A 90 22.99 32.11 -34.20
C PRO A 90 23.12 33.15 -35.32
N THR A 91 21.95 33.62 -35.74
CA THR A 91 21.60 34.58 -36.78
C THR A 91 22.10 36.01 -36.51
N GLY A 92 22.48 36.72 -37.57
CA GLY A 92 22.94 38.11 -37.52
C GLY A 92 21.84 39.12 -37.22
N ALA A 93 22.19 40.13 -36.41
CA ALA A 93 21.41 41.33 -36.20
C ALA A 93 22.25 42.55 -36.60
N THR A 94 21.72 43.26 -37.59
CA THR A 94 22.30 44.40 -38.31
C THR A 94 22.20 45.68 -37.47
N GLY A 95 23.33 46.32 -37.18
CA GLY A 95 23.42 47.58 -36.42
C GLY A 95 24.24 48.64 -37.17
N LEU A 96 23.52 49.59 -37.76
CA LEU A 96 23.90 50.88 -38.37
C LEU A 96 25.23 51.53 -37.93
N LYS A 97 25.97 52.10 -38.89
CA LYS A 97 26.37 53.54 -38.90
C LYS A 97 26.91 53.99 -40.27
N ARG A 98 26.25 55.03 -40.80
CA ARG A 98 26.62 55.79 -42.02
C ARG A 98 27.81 56.70 -41.73
N ALA A 99 28.68 56.87 -42.72
CA ALA A 99 29.39 58.12 -42.97
C ALA A 99 29.64 58.26 -44.48
N ARG A 100 29.08 59.32 -45.09
CA ARG A 100 29.31 59.70 -46.50
C ARG A 100 30.52 60.62 -46.56
N THR A 101 31.38 60.35 -47.54
CA THR A 101 32.53 61.15 -47.97
C THR A 101 32.07 62.41 -48.75
N HIS A 102 32.74 63.53 -48.54
CA HIS A 102 32.76 64.69 -49.45
C HIS A 102 34.23 64.94 -49.85
N TYR A 103 34.58 64.61 -51.09
CA TYR A 103 35.23 65.45 -52.12
C TYR A 103 35.49 64.61 -53.36
#